data_AF-A0A9E0L8D7-F1
#
_entry.id   AF-A0A9E0L8D7-F1
#
_cell.length_a   1.000
_cell.length_b   1.000
_cell.length_c   1.000
_cell.angle_alpha   90.00
_cell.angle_beta   90.00
_cell.angle_gamma   90.00
#
_symmetry.space_group_name_H-M   'P 1'
#
loop_
_entity.id
_entity.type
_entity.pdbx_description
1 polymer ?
#
loop_
_entity_poly.entity_id
_entity_poly.type
_entity_poly.pdbx_seq_one_letter_code
_entity_poly.pdbx_strand_id
1 'polypeptide(L)'
;MQELVQARVERLEAVFRDIAATRMVGVPLLHPGLQVQAVGFAPEPEGSSALGVLVTPWFMNLMRLPLDAAEPLGPGQVSRQRIGAHRLSFIGAHEAAFGPYAMCSLASPMFEFADQDAAVATAHEVLAQLRLPTAKGEPDAQRRRFLLGRGAAPGACP
;
A
#
# COMPACT_ATOMS: atom_id res chain seq x y z
N MET A 1 -21.37 5.78 -7.79
CA MET A 1 -20.11 5.04 -7.55
C MET A 1 -19.00 5.93 -7.00
N GLN A 2 -18.67 7.05 -7.64
CA GLN A 2 -17.66 7.98 -7.13
C GLN A 2 -17.98 8.54 -5.73
N GLU A 3 -19.25 8.85 -5.46
CA GLU A 3 -19.71 9.29 -4.14
C GLU A 3 -19.54 8.22 -3.04
N LEU A 4 -19.77 6.95 -3.37
CA LEU A 4 -19.52 5.82 -2.45
C LEU A 4 -18.03 5.68 -2.13
N VAL A 5 -17.16 5.83 -3.13
CA VAL A 5 -15.71 5.83 -2.94
C VAL A 5 -15.31 6.96 -1.99
N GLN A 6 -15.83 8.17 -2.21
CA GLN A 6 -15.51 9.34 -1.38
C GLN A 6 -15.93 9.14 0.07
N ALA A 7 -17.17 8.72 0.32
CA ALA A 7 -17.67 8.45 1.68
C ALA A 7 -16.84 7.35 2.38
N ARG A 8 -16.38 6.35 1.62
CA ARG A 8 -15.51 5.29 2.13
C ARG A 8 -14.12 5.83 2.48
N VAL A 9 -13.55 6.66 1.62
CA VAL A 9 -12.24 7.30 1.83
C VAL A 9 -12.26 8.19 3.07
N GLU A 10 -13.27 9.03 3.23
CA GLU A 10 -13.41 9.90 4.40
C GLU A 10 -13.46 9.10 5.70
N ARG A 11 -14.21 7.97 5.70
CA ARG A 11 -14.26 7.06 6.83
C ARG A 11 -12.93 6.36 7.08
N LEU A 12 -12.20 5.97 6.04
CA LEU A 12 -10.88 5.38 6.16
C LEU A 12 -9.93 6.34 6.86
N GLU A 13 -9.85 7.58 6.37
CA GLU A 13 -8.99 8.60 6.97
C GLU A 13 -9.38 8.89 8.42
N ALA A 14 -10.68 9.00 8.74
CA ALA A 14 -11.13 9.24 10.09
C ALA A 14 -10.68 8.13 11.06
N VAL A 15 -10.80 6.86 10.65
CA VAL A 15 -10.36 5.71 11.46
C VAL A 15 -8.85 5.71 11.64
N PHE A 16 -8.08 5.96 10.58
CA PHE A 16 -6.62 5.98 10.69
C PHE A 16 -6.09 7.20 11.47
N ARG A 17 -6.79 8.34 11.41
CA ARG A 17 -6.51 9.50 12.29
C ARG A 17 -6.76 9.16 13.76
N ASP A 18 -7.83 8.44 14.06
CA ASP A 18 -8.10 7.96 15.42
C ASP A 18 -7.02 6.97 15.90
N ILE A 19 -6.59 6.04 15.05
CA ILE A 19 -5.49 5.11 15.33
C ILE A 19 -4.18 5.89 15.59
N ALA A 20 -3.91 6.92 14.80
CA ALA A 20 -2.76 7.81 15.00
C ALA A 20 -2.80 8.50 16.38
N ALA A 21 -3.97 8.98 16.78
CA ALA A 21 -4.19 9.73 18.01
C ALA A 21 -4.38 8.87 19.26
N THR A 22 -4.54 7.54 19.13
CA THR A 22 -4.76 6.63 20.25
C THR A 22 -3.67 5.57 20.35
N ARG A 23 -3.69 4.58 19.46
CA ARG A 23 -2.83 3.38 19.52
C ARG A 23 -1.37 3.67 19.16
N MET A 24 -1.12 4.69 18.34
CA MET A 24 0.21 5.03 17.86
C MET A 24 0.91 6.12 18.68
N VAL A 25 0.23 6.71 19.67
CA VAL A 25 0.80 7.75 20.53
C VAL A 25 2.01 7.20 21.29
N GLY A 26 3.13 7.91 21.23
CA GLY A 26 4.36 7.55 21.93
C GLY A 26 5.24 6.51 21.21
N VAL A 27 4.83 6.04 20.02
CA VAL A 27 5.70 5.18 19.20
C VAL A 27 6.80 6.05 18.56
N PRO A 28 8.09 5.78 18.81
CA PRO A 28 9.19 6.61 18.30
C PRO A 28 9.37 6.52 16.77
N LEU A 29 8.59 5.67 16.10
CA LEU A 29 8.58 5.47 14.65
C LEU A 29 7.63 6.43 13.89
N LEU A 30 7.00 7.39 14.58
CA LEU A 30 6.11 8.36 13.94
C LEU A 30 6.88 9.54 13.32
N HIS A 31 6.67 9.80 12.04
CA HIS A 31 7.16 11.03 11.41
C HIS A 31 6.27 12.22 11.77
N PRO A 32 6.76 13.23 12.51
CA PRO A 32 5.92 14.31 13.05
C PRO A 32 5.41 15.28 11.96
N GLY A 33 6.09 15.36 10.82
CA GLY A 33 5.69 16.18 9.68
C GLY A 33 4.70 15.52 8.72
N LEU A 34 4.26 14.29 9.01
CA LEU A 34 3.28 13.58 8.18
C LEU A 34 1.94 13.47 8.90
N GLN A 35 0.88 13.36 8.10
CA GLN A 35 -0.49 13.16 8.55
C GLN A 35 -1.16 12.03 7.76
N VAL A 36 -2.24 11.50 8.31
CA VAL A 36 -3.06 10.51 7.62
C VAL A 36 -3.76 11.17 6.43
N GLN A 37 -3.48 10.68 5.23
CA GLN A 37 -4.08 11.17 4.00
C GLN A 37 -4.33 10.03 3.00
N ALA A 38 -5.55 9.98 2.48
CA ALA A 38 -5.93 9.09 1.40
C ALA A 38 -5.69 9.77 0.05
N VAL A 39 -4.87 9.14 -0.80
CA VAL A 39 -4.41 9.71 -2.06
C VAL A 39 -4.93 8.90 -3.23
N GLY A 40 -5.60 9.60 -4.16
CA GLY A 40 -5.90 9.10 -5.49
C GLY A 40 -6.84 7.90 -5.57
N PHE A 41 -7.72 7.69 -4.59
CA PHE A 41 -8.69 6.60 -4.61
C PHE A 41 -9.65 6.72 -5.81
N ALA A 42 -9.74 5.64 -6.59
CA ALA A 42 -10.64 5.54 -7.72
C ALA A 42 -11.26 4.14 -7.78
N PRO A 43 -12.50 4.01 -8.30
CA PRO A 43 -13.08 2.69 -8.55
C PRO A 43 -12.22 1.94 -9.58
N GLU A 44 -12.04 0.65 -9.38
CA GLU A 44 -11.38 -0.21 -10.35
C GLU A 44 -12.28 -0.46 -11.56
N PRO A 45 -11.72 -0.87 -12.72
CA PRO A 45 -12.51 -1.09 -13.95
C PRO A 45 -13.66 -2.10 -13.77
N GLU A 46 -13.48 -3.05 -12.84
CA GLU A 46 -14.46 -4.07 -12.50
C GLU A 46 -15.59 -3.53 -11.59
N GLY A 47 -15.45 -2.31 -11.06
CA GLY A 47 -16.45 -1.60 -10.26
C GLY A 47 -16.70 -2.13 -8.84
N SER A 48 -16.11 -3.27 -8.48
CA SER A 48 -16.38 -3.97 -7.21
C SER A 48 -15.55 -3.46 -6.04
N SER A 49 -14.43 -2.77 -6.33
CA SER A 49 -13.48 -2.25 -5.34
C SER A 49 -12.94 -0.89 -5.77
N ALA A 50 -12.43 -0.13 -4.79
CA ALA A 50 -11.68 1.10 -5.01
C ALA A 50 -10.21 0.90 -4.65
N LEU A 51 -9.31 1.45 -5.46
CA LEU A 51 -7.87 1.39 -5.25
C LEU A 51 -7.29 2.79 -5.05
N GLY A 52 -6.50 2.97 -4.00
CA GLY A 52 -5.79 4.21 -3.69
C GLY A 52 -4.64 3.96 -2.71
N VAL A 53 -3.90 5.01 -2.36
CA VAL A 53 -2.79 4.92 -1.40
C VAL A 53 -3.19 5.62 -0.11
N LEU A 54 -2.89 4.99 1.03
CA LEU A 54 -3.01 5.61 2.35
C LEU A 54 -1.61 5.96 2.84
N VAL A 55 -1.38 7.27 3.01
CA VAL A 55 -0.21 7.82 3.67
C VAL A 55 -0.53 7.96 5.15
N THR A 56 0.36 7.49 6.01
CA THR A 56 0.29 7.69 7.46
C THR A 56 1.66 8.12 7.97
N PRO A 57 1.77 8.61 9.22
CA PRO A 57 3.06 8.93 9.81
C PRO A 57 4.03 7.74 10.00
N TRP A 58 3.56 6.49 9.86
CA TRP A 58 4.37 5.28 10.13
C TRP A 58 4.47 4.31 8.94
N PHE A 59 3.52 4.32 8.01
CA PHE A 59 3.60 3.57 6.75
C PHE A 59 2.95 4.33 5.57
N MET A 60 3.27 3.90 4.37
CA MET A 60 2.51 4.15 3.15
C MET A 60 2.06 2.80 2.58
N ASN A 61 0.75 2.62 2.43
CA ASN A 61 0.17 1.37 1.93
C ASN A 61 -0.72 1.63 0.72
N LEU A 62 -0.65 0.75 -0.27
CA LEU A 62 -1.66 0.63 -1.30
C LEU A 62 -2.88 -0.08 -0.70
N MET A 63 -4.05 0.55 -0.79
CA MET A 63 -5.29 0.09 -0.19
C MET A 63 -6.29 -0.29 -1.27
N ARG A 64 -6.93 -1.45 -1.11
CA ARG A 64 -8.08 -1.89 -1.90
C ARG A 64 -9.28 -2.01 -0.99
N LEU A 65 -10.32 -1.22 -1.27
CA LEU A 65 -11.53 -1.12 -0.47
C LEU A 65 -12.69 -1.81 -1.20
N PRO A 66 -13.39 -2.77 -0.58
CA PRO A 66 -14.60 -3.35 -1.17
C PRO A 66 -15.73 -2.30 -1.18
N LEU A 67 -16.45 -2.18 -2.30
CA LEU A 67 -17.56 -1.21 -2.44
C LEU A 67 -18.94 -1.85 -2.30
N ASP A 68 -19.24 -2.94 -3.02
CA ASP A 68 -20.59 -3.54 -3.03
C ASP A 68 -20.57 -5.08 -3.04
N ALA A 69 -19.89 -5.68 -4.03
CA ALA A 69 -19.94 -7.14 -4.28
C ALA A 69 -18.57 -7.84 -4.24
N ALA A 70 -17.51 -7.14 -3.84
CA ALA A 70 -16.19 -7.75 -3.73
C ALA A 70 -16.11 -8.61 -2.46
N GLU A 71 -15.77 -9.88 -2.62
CA GLU A 71 -15.45 -10.76 -1.49
C GLU A 71 -14.16 -10.25 -0.82
N PRO A 72 -14.22 -9.79 0.44
CA PRO A 72 -13.04 -9.26 1.11
C PRO A 72 -12.07 -10.39 1.45
N LEU A 73 -10.77 -10.08 1.45
CA LEU A 73 -9.77 -10.97 2.04
C LEU A 73 -9.99 -11.04 3.55
N GLY A 74 -9.94 -12.24 4.10
CA GLY A 74 -9.98 -12.45 5.54
C GLY A 74 -8.78 -11.79 6.24
N PRO A 75 -8.90 -11.39 7.51
CA PRO A 75 -7.78 -10.81 8.26
C PRO A 75 -6.55 -11.73 8.26
N GLY A 76 -5.40 -11.21 7.84
CA GLY A 76 -4.14 -11.96 7.70
C GLY A 76 -4.03 -12.82 6.44
N GLN A 77 -5.10 -12.95 5.64
CA GLN A 77 -5.08 -13.70 4.40
C GLN A 77 -4.26 -12.93 3.35
N VAL A 78 -3.29 -13.60 2.74
CA VAL A 78 -2.48 -13.04 1.65
C VAL A 78 -3.03 -13.49 0.31
N SER A 79 -3.22 -12.56 -0.61
CA SER A 79 -3.62 -12.85 -1.99
C SER A 79 -2.75 -12.07 -2.97
N ARG A 80 -2.21 -12.76 -3.99
CA ARG A 80 -1.48 -12.10 -5.09
C ARG A 80 -2.48 -11.61 -6.12
N GLN A 81 -2.65 -10.30 -6.20
CA GLN A 81 -3.57 -9.66 -7.14
C GLN A 81 -2.79 -8.91 -8.22
N ARG A 82 -3.36 -8.84 -9.42
CA ARG A 82 -2.76 -8.13 -10.54
C ARG A 82 -3.36 -6.74 -10.67
N ILE A 83 -2.50 -5.71 -10.68
CA ILE A 83 -2.86 -4.31 -10.95
C ILE A 83 -2.11 -3.88 -12.20
N GLY A 84 -2.83 -3.63 -13.29
CA GLY A 84 -2.18 -3.36 -14.58
C GLY A 84 -1.22 -4.49 -14.94
N ALA A 85 0.06 -4.15 -15.15
CA ALA A 85 1.14 -5.12 -15.43
C ALA A 85 1.76 -5.77 -14.19
N HIS A 86 1.42 -5.32 -12.98
CA HIS A 86 2.13 -5.68 -11.75
C HIS A 86 1.38 -6.76 -10.96
N ARG A 87 2.12 -7.69 -10.34
CA ARG A 87 1.58 -8.62 -9.33
C ARG A 87 2.01 -8.19 -7.94
N LEU A 88 1.04 -7.81 -7.12
CA LEU A 88 1.24 -7.35 -5.75
C LEU A 88 0.62 -8.31 -4.76
N SER A 89 1.27 -8.47 -3.61
CA SER A 89 0.75 -9.27 -2.50
C SER A 89 -0.06 -8.37 -1.59
N PHE A 90 -1.37 -8.56 -1.58
CA PHE A 90 -2.29 -7.89 -0.69
C PHE A 90 -2.55 -8.77 0.54
N ILE A 91 -2.65 -8.13 1.70
CA ILE A 91 -2.99 -8.76 2.97
C ILE A 91 -4.36 -8.23 3.37
N GLY A 92 -5.31 -9.13 3.64
CA GLY A 92 -6.61 -8.78 4.19
C GLY A 92 -6.46 -8.27 5.62
N ALA A 93 -7.19 -7.21 5.93
CA ALA A 93 -7.23 -6.59 7.23
C ALA A 93 -8.67 -6.15 7.53
N HIS A 94 -8.94 -5.93 8.81
CA HIS A 94 -10.26 -5.52 9.28
C HIS A 94 -10.09 -4.55 10.44
N GLU A 95 -10.72 -3.39 10.33
CA GLU A 95 -10.85 -2.46 11.46
C GLU A 95 -12.32 -2.38 11.84
N ALA A 96 -12.68 -2.61 13.11
CA ALA A 96 -14.08 -2.65 13.54
C ALA A 96 -14.86 -1.37 13.17
N ALA A 97 -14.21 -0.21 13.21
CA ALA A 97 -14.81 1.08 12.86
C ALA A 97 -14.95 1.32 11.35
N PHE A 98 -14.20 0.58 10.52
CA PHE A 98 -14.19 0.74 9.07
C PHE A 98 -14.84 -0.44 8.35
N GLY A 99 -14.44 -1.67 8.66
CA GLY A 99 -14.78 -2.91 7.97
C GLY A 99 -13.54 -3.56 7.35
N PRO A 100 -13.74 -4.55 6.47
CA PRO A 100 -12.65 -5.22 5.78
C PRO A 100 -12.02 -4.35 4.69
N TYR A 101 -10.72 -4.52 4.48
CA TYR A 101 -9.94 -3.94 3.41
C TYR A 101 -8.74 -4.82 3.10
N ALA A 102 -8.08 -4.60 1.97
CA ALA A 102 -6.82 -5.24 1.67
C ALA A 102 -5.72 -4.18 1.53
N MET A 103 -4.52 -4.48 2.02
CA MET A 103 -3.40 -3.56 1.99
C MET A 103 -2.13 -4.22 1.44
N CYS A 104 -1.30 -3.44 0.74
CA CYS A 104 0.04 -3.82 0.32
C CYS A 104 1.02 -2.74 0.79
N SER A 105 2.03 -3.13 1.56
CA SER A 105 3.03 -2.19 2.07
C SER A 105 3.89 -1.65 0.93
N LEU A 106 3.94 -0.33 0.80
CA LEU A 106 4.76 0.36 -0.20
C LEU A 106 6.04 0.91 0.42
N ALA A 107 5.90 1.60 1.56
CA ALA A 107 7.03 2.16 2.29
C ALA A 107 6.80 2.07 3.80
N SER A 108 7.81 1.57 4.49
CA SER A 108 7.98 1.71 5.93
C SER A 108 9.46 1.53 6.28
N PRO A 109 10.02 2.32 7.21
CA PRO A 109 9.38 3.43 7.91
C PRO A 109 9.25 4.71 7.05
N MET A 110 8.41 5.65 7.46
CA MET A 110 8.15 6.88 6.69
C MET A 110 9.19 8.01 6.88
N PHE A 111 10.28 7.74 7.59
CA PHE A 111 11.34 8.73 7.87
C PHE A 111 12.14 9.18 6.67
N GLU A 112 12.06 8.44 5.57
CA GLU A 112 12.75 8.78 4.32
C GLU A 112 12.04 9.89 3.53
N PHE A 113 10.79 10.22 3.89
CA PHE A 113 10.06 11.34 3.29
C PHE A 113 10.38 12.64 4.02
N ALA A 114 10.72 13.69 3.27
CA ALA A 114 11.04 15.00 3.83
C ALA A 114 9.82 15.67 4.49
N ASP A 115 8.65 15.55 3.86
CA ASP A 115 7.41 16.20 4.26
C ASP A 115 6.20 15.53 3.59
N GLN A 116 5.00 16.05 3.90
CA GLN A 116 3.74 15.52 3.38
C GLN A 116 3.64 15.59 1.85
N ASP A 117 4.14 16.66 1.22
CA ASP A 117 4.08 16.82 -0.22
C ASP A 117 4.93 15.75 -0.91
N ALA A 118 6.14 15.48 -0.41
CA ALA A 118 7.00 14.42 -0.92
C ALA A 118 6.35 13.02 -0.81
N ALA A 119 5.65 12.74 0.29
CA ALA A 119 4.93 11.48 0.48
C ALA A 119 3.73 11.36 -0.47
N VAL A 120 2.96 12.44 -0.64
CA VAL A 120 1.80 12.49 -1.54
C VAL A 120 2.22 12.40 -3.01
N ALA A 121 3.30 13.08 -3.40
CA ALA A 121 3.88 12.99 -4.74
C ALA A 121 4.29 11.54 -5.05
N THR A 122 4.96 10.88 -4.10
CA THR A 122 5.33 9.47 -4.25
C THR A 122 4.11 8.55 -4.38
N ALA A 123 3.07 8.79 -3.58
CA ALA A 123 1.81 8.06 -3.68
C ALA A 123 1.15 8.23 -5.07
N HIS A 124 1.17 9.44 -5.63
CA HIS A 124 0.69 9.69 -7.00
C HIS A 124 1.53 8.97 -8.05
N GLU A 125 2.85 8.98 -7.93
CA GLU A 125 3.75 8.28 -8.87
C GLU A 125 3.55 6.76 -8.85
N VAL A 126 3.36 6.18 -7.66
CA VAL A 126 3.03 4.75 -7.53
C VAL A 126 1.70 4.44 -8.23
N LEU A 127 0.66 5.24 -7.99
CA LEU A 127 -0.64 5.05 -8.63
C LEU A 127 -0.58 5.24 -10.14
N ALA A 128 0.19 6.21 -10.63
CA ALA A 128 0.39 6.44 -12.05
C ALA A 128 1.00 5.20 -12.71
N GLN A 129 2.09 4.66 -12.15
CA GLN A 129 2.75 3.45 -12.66
C GLN A 129 1.83 2.23 -12.65
N LEU A 130 1.11 2.00 -11.55
CA LEU A 130 0.19 0.85 -11.42
C LEU A 130 -0.99 0.90 -12.40
N ARG A 131 -1.40 2.11 -12.80
CA ARG A 131 -2.51 2.34 -13.73
C ARG A 131 -2.09 2.34 -15.20
N LEU A 132 -0.79 2.27 -15.50
CA LEU A 132 -0.35 2.15 -16.87
C LEU A 132 -0.90 0.85 -17.48
N PRO A 133 -1.48 0.92 -18.70
CA PRO A 133 -1.93 -0.27 -19.39
C PRO A 133 -0.75 -1.20 -19.64
N THR A 134 -0.93 -2.50 -19.43
CA THR A 134 0.09 -3.50 -19.75
C THR A 134 0.41 -3.44 -21.24
N ALA A 135 1.60 -2.92 -21.60
CA ALA A 135 2.14 -3.14 -22.93
C ALA A 135 2.27 -4.65 -23.13
N LYS A 136 1.71 -5.17 -24.23
CA LYS A 136 1.59 -6.60 -24.48
C LYS A 136 2.99 -7.21 -24.64
N GLY A 137 3.49 -7.82 -23.56
CA GLY A 137 4.67 -8.68 -23.56
C GLY A 137 5.83 -8.09 -22.77
N GLU A 138 6.05 -8.61 -21.56
CA GLU A 138 7.33 -9.19 -21.14
C GLU A 138 7.15 -9.91 -19.79
N PRO A 139 7.80 -11.07 -19.58
CA PRO A 139 7.66 -11.86 -18.36
C PRO A 139 8.29 -11.17 -17.15
N ASP A 140 7.51 -11.14 -16.08
CA ASP A 140 7.77 -10.72 -14.70
C ASP A 140 9.14 -11.20 -14.17
N ALA A 141 10.21 -10.47 -14.51
CA ALA A 141 11.52 -10.62 -13.91
C ALA A 141 11.54 -9.90 -12.55
N GLN A 142 10.71 -10.36 -11.61
CA GLN A 142 10.80 -9.94 -10.22
C GLN A 142 12.04 -10.62 -9.61
N ARG A 143 13.19 -9.99 -9.89
CA ARG A 143 14.51 -10.37 -9.40
C ARG A 143 14.47 -10.48 -7.88
N ARG A 144 14.55 -11.71 -7.38
CA ARG A 144 15.01 -11.98 -6.02
C ARG A 144 16.48 -11.55 -5.93
N ARG A 145 16.73 -10.27 -5.66
CA ARG A 145 18.05 -9.80 -5.18
C ARG A 145 18.01 -9.80 -3.65
N PHE A 146 18.07 -11.00 -3.07
CA PHE A 146 18.42 -11.15 -1.67
C PHE A 146 19.95 -11.13 -1.57
N LEU A 147 20.46 -10.04 -0.98
CA LEU A 147 21.68 -9.91 -0.15
C LEU A 147 23.02 -10.45 -0.69
N LEU A 148 23.96 -9.52 -0.91
CA LEU A 148 25.39 -9.80 -0.90
C LEU A 148 25.82 -10.39 0.45
N GLY A 149 26.61 -11.46 0.40
CA GLY A 149 27.31 -12.08 1.53
C GLY A 149 28.68 -12.63 1.13
N ARG A 150 29.60 -11.73 0.78
CA ARG A 150 31.06 -11.70 1.09
C ARG A 150 31.81 -13.06 1.31
N GLY A 151 32.54 -13.50 0.28
CA GLY A 151 33.97 -13.90 0.33
C GLY A 151 34.43 -15.21 0.98
N ALA A 152 34.90 -16.16 0.17
CA ALA A 152 36.01 -17.06 0.51
C ALA A 152 36.78 -17.44 -0.78
N ALA A 153 38.11 -17.24 -0.77
CA ALA A 153 39.02 -17.44 -1.90
C ALA A 153 39.29 -18.95 -2.18
N PRO A 154 39.70 -19.32 -3.41
CA PRO A 154 40.11 -20.69 -3.71
C PRO A 154 41.51 -20.99 -3.17
N GLY A 155 41.60 -21.97 -2.27
CA GLY A 155 42.86 -22.59 -1.88
C GLY A 155 43.36 -23.51 -3.01
N ALA A 156 44.58 -23.26 -3.46
CA ALA A 156 45.30 -24.07 -4.43
C ALA A 156 45.74 -25.42 -3.85
N CYS A 157 45.68 -26.48 -4.65
CA CYS A 157 46.47 -27.70 -4.50
C CYS A 157 47.96 -27.39 -4.74
N PRO A 158 48.88 -28.14 -4.12
CA PRO A 158 49.25 -29.46 -4.65
C PRO A 158 49.18 -30.61 -3.64
#